data_AF-A0A919WHC4-F1
#
_entry.id   AF-A0A919WHC4-F1
#
_cell.length_a   1.000
_cell.length_b   1.000
_cell.length_c   1.000
_cell.angle_alpha   90.00
_cell.angle_beta   90.00
_cell.angle_gamma   90.00
#
_symmetry.space_group_name_H-M   'P 1'
#
loop_
_entity.id
_entity.type
_entity.pdbx_description
1 polymer ?
#
loop_
_entity_poly.entity_id
_entity_poly.type
_entity_poly.pdbx_seq_one_letter_code
_entity_poly.pdbx_strand_id
1 'polypeptide(L)' 'MDRFILLMLASILAGFALLRVPLNDTFLASLAPVTTIIGVLAVVIFALVIIYKGVMALVRK' A
#
# COMPACT_ATOMS: atom_id res chain seq x y z
N MET A 1 0.73 -3.47 20.70
CA MET A 1 0.06 -2.68 19.63
C MET A 1 0.87 -2.68 18.33
N ASP A 2 1.97 -3.42 18.30
CA ASP A 2 3.05 -3.36 17.31
C ASP A 2 2.73 -4.14 16.03
N ARG A 3 1.92 -5.20 16.16
CA ARG A 3 1.52 -6.05 15.03
C ARG A 3 0.67 -5.31 14.00
N PHE A 4 -0.16 -4.35 14.44
CA PHE A 4 -1.00 -3.56 13.52
C PHE A 4 -0.19 -2.59 12.67
N ILE A 5 0.82 -1.93 13.25
CA ILE A 5 1.73 -1.04 12.52
C ILE A 5 2.57 -1.82 11.52
N LEU A 6 3.05 -3.01 11.91
CA LEU A 6 3.76 -3.91 10.99
C LEU A 6 2.87 -4.41 9.85
N LEU A 7 1.60 -4.75 10.11
CA LEU A 7 0.64 -5.11 9.06
C LEU A 7 0.42 -3.95 8.08
N MET A 8 0.32 -2.72 8.58
CA MET A 8 0.11 -1.53 7.76
C MET A 8 1.35 -1.18 6.92
N LEU A 9 2.55 -1.37 7.47
CA LEU A 9 3.80 -1.27 6.71
C LEU A 9 3.90 -2.36 5.65
N ALA A 10 3.56 -3.60 5.99
CA ALA A 10 3.56 -4.72 5.07
C ALA A 10 2.55 -4.54 3.92
N SER A 11 1.38 -3.94 4.18
CA SER A 11 0.40 -3.65 3.14
C SER A 11 0.86 -2.53 2.19
N ILE A 12 1.58 -1.51 2.69
CA ILE A 12 2.22 -0.50 1.82
C ILE A 12 3.30 -1.15 0.96
N LEU A 13 4.17 -1.97 1.55
CA LEU A 13 5.20 -2.72 0.83
C LEU A 13 4.60 -3.64 -0.24
N ALA A 14 3.50 -4.32 0.07
CA ALA A 14 2.77 -5.15 -0.89
C ALA A 14 2.13 -4.31 -2.01
N GLY A 15 1.59 -3.12 -1.72
CA GLY A 15 1.08 -2.19 -2.73
C GLY A 15 2.17 -1.70 -3.69
N PHE A 16 3.35 -1.35 -3.17
CA PHE A 16 4.52 -1.03 -4.00
C PHE A 16 5.03 -2.25 -4.79
N ALA A 17 5.02 -3.44 -4.20
CA ALA A 17 5.38 -4.67 -4.90
C ALA A 17 4.43 -4.93 -6.07
N LEU A 18 3.12 -4.73 -5.89
CA LEU A 18 2.10 -4.86 -6.93
C LEU A 18 2.36 -3.89 -8.10
N LEU A 19 2.75 -2.64 -7.81
CA LEU A 19 3.10 -1.64 -8.83
C LEU A 19 4.38 -1.99 -9.59
N ARG A 20 5.29 -2.76 -8.97
CA ARG A 20 6.58 -3.13 -9.55
C ARG A 20 6.59 -4.51 -10.21
N VAL A 21 5.46 -5.24 -10.19
CA VAL A 21 5.32 -6.49 -10.93
C VAL A 21 5.38 -6.17 -12.44
N PRO A 22 6.35 -6.69 -13.19
CA PRO A 22 6.42 -6.49 -14.62
C PRO A 22 5.28 -7.26 -15.29
N LEU A 23 4.22 -6.53 -15.67
CA LEU A 23 3.07 -7.06 -16.41
C LEU A 23 3.24 -6.89 -17.93
N ASN A 24 4.32 -6.24 -18.37
CA ASN A 24 4.53 -5.80 -19.74
C ASN A 24 4.68 -6.94 -20.78
N ASP A 25 4.92 -8.18 -20.34
CA ASP A 25 5.11 -9.34 -21.24
C ASP A 25 4.28 -10.57 -20.84
N THR A 26 3.19 -10.39 -20.09
CA THR A 26 2.30 -11.49 -19.64
C THR A 26 0.87 -11.33 -20.14
N PHE A 27 0.09 -12.41 -20.14
CA PHE A 27 -1.37 -12.44 -20.44
C PHE A 27 -2.21 -11.45 -19.61
N LEU A 28 -1.61 -10.86 -18.56
CA LEU A 28 -2.20 -9.84 -17.70
C LEU A 28 -1.89 -8.40 -18.14
N ALA A 29 -1.25 -8.19 -19.30
CA ALA A 29 -0.98 -6.85 -19.86
C ALA A 29 -2.26 -6.01 -20.02
N SER A 30 -3.40 -6.64 -20.29
CA SER A 30 -4.71 -5.96 -20.36
C SER A 30 -5.24 -5.52 -18.99
N LEU A 31 -4.76 -6.14 -17.90
CA LEU A 31 -5.09 -5.78 -16.51
C LEU A 31 -4.06 -4.82 -15.90
N ALA A 32 -2.95 -4.54 -16.59
CA ALA A 32 -1.92 -3.59 -16.17
C ALA A 32 -2.46 -2.24 -15.64
N PRO A 33 -3.44 -1.58 -16.29
CA PRO A 33 -4.00 -0.33 -15.75
C PRO A 33 -4.81 -0.55 -14.46
N VAL A 34 -5.49 -1.69 -14.33
CA VAL A 34 -6.31 -2.01 -13.15
C VAL A 34 -5.42 -2.32 -11.95
N THR A 35 -4.36 -3.12 -12.13
CA THR A 35 -3.39 -3.42 -11.06
C THR A 35 -2.60 -2.19 -10.63
N THR A 36 -2.28 -1.27 -11.54
CA THR A 36 -1.68 0.02 -11.16
C THR A 36 -2.63 0.88 -10.33
N ILE A 37 -3.90 1.00 -10.74
CA ILE A 37 -4.91 1.76 -9.96
C ILE A 37 -5.07 1.16 -8.56
N ILE A 38 -5.20 -0.16 -8.45
CA ILE A 38 -5.35 -0.85 -7.16
C ILE A 38 -4.09 -0.68 -6.31
N GLY A 39 -2.89 -0.82 -6.90
CA GLY A 39 -1.62 -0.65 -6.20
C GLY A 39 -1.46 0.77 -5.65
N VAL A 40 -1.77 1.80 -6.45
CA VAL A 40 -1.73 3.20 -6.01
C VAL A 40 -2.76 3.44 -4.92
N LEU A 41 -4.01 3.00 -5.08
CA LEU A 41 -5.05 3.15 -4.06
C LEU A 41 -4.67 2.45 -2.75
N ALA A 42 -4.13 1.24 -2.81
CA ALA A 42 -3.65 0.52 -1.64
C ALA A 42 -2.55 1.30 -0.93
N VAL A 43 -1.53 1.77 -1.65
CA VAL A 43 -0.44 2.57 -1.06
C VAL A 43 -0.97 3.85 -0.43
N VAL A 44 -1.82 4.62 -1.12
CA VAL A 44 -2.33 5.91 -0.64
C VAL A 44 -3.21 5.74 0.60
N ILE A 45 -4.17 4.80 0.58
CA ILE A 45 -5.09 4.59 1.71
C ILE A 45 -4.32 4.11 2.93
N PHE A 46 -3.46 3.08 2.78
CA PHE A 46 -2.70 2.56 3.92
C PHE A 46 -1.68 3.58 4.45
N ALA A 47 -1.05 4.38 3.57
CA ALA A 47 -0.17 5.46 3.99
C ALA A 47 -0.91 6.54 4.79
N LEU A 48 -2.09 6.97 4.35
CA LEU A 48 -2.93 7.92 5.10
C LEU A 48 -3.29 7.40 6.49
N VAL A 49 -3.65 6.12 6.60
CA VAL A 49 -3.98 5.51 7.90
C VAL A 49 -2.73 5.46 8.79
N ILE A 50 -1.53 5.15 8.27
CA ILE A 50 -0.29 5.17 9.09
C ILE A 50 -0.02 6.56 9.60
N ILE A 51 -0.08 7.56 8.73
CA ILE A 51 0.19 8.95 9.09
C ILE A 51 -0.80 9.39 10.16
N TYR A 52 -2.10 9.12 9.99
CA TYR A 52 -3.12 9.46 10.97
C TYR A 52 -2.88 8.79 12.34
N LYS A 53 -2.58 7.48 12.35
CA LYS A 53 -2.29 6.77 13.59
C LYS A 53 -0.99 7.24 14.25
N GLY A 54 0.02 7.60 13.45
CA GLY A 54 1.28 8.17 13.93
C GLY A 54 1.08 9.54 14.58
N VAL A 55 0.32 10.43 13.93
CA VAL A 55 -0.04 11.75 14.49
C VAL A 55 -0.86 11.58 15.76
N MET A 56 -1.87 10.71 15.78
CA MET A 56 -2.66 10.47 16.99
C MET A 56 -1.82 9.88 18.13
N ALA A 57 -0.83 9.03 17.84
CA ALA A 57 0.11 8.53 18.84
C ALA A 57 1.04 9.63 19.38
N LEU A 58 1.42 10.59 18.54
CA LEU A 58 2.22 11.76 18.93
C LEU A 58 1.44 12.75 19.79
N VAL A 59 0.16 12.98 19.44
CA VAL A 59 -0.75 13.91 20.12
C VAL A 59 -1.30 13.34 21.42
N ARG A 60 -1.42 12.01 21.54
CA ARG A 60 -1.89 11.32 22.76
C ARG A 60 -0.76 11.04 23.76
N LYS A 61 0.40 11.66 23.57
CA LYS A 61 1.51 11.74 24.53
C LYS A 61 1.57 13.14 25.11
#